data_AF-A0A2V8EW02-F1
#
_entry.id   AF-A0A2V8EW02-F1
#
_cell.length_a   1.000
_cell.length_b   1.000
_cell.length_c   1.000
_cell.angle_alpha   90.00
_cell.angle_beta   90.00
_cell.angle_gamma   90.00
#
_symmetry.space_group_name_H-M   'P 1'
#
loop_
_entity.id
_entity.type
_entity.pdbx_description
1 polymer ?
#
loop_
_entity_poly.entity_id
_entity_poly.type
_entity_poly.pdbx_seq_one_letter_code
_entity_poly.pdbx_strand_id
1 'polypeptide(L)' 'MSLARKFLLALSTNRWLRERATKTAFVRRSVSTFMPGERLEDAMAAAAAQQARGIGTILTKLGE' A
#
# COMPACT_ATOMS: atom_id res chain seq x y z
N MET A 1 16.10 -19.07 11.05
CA MET A 1 16.12 -17.83 10.24
C MET A 1 15.69 -18.15 8.81
N SER A 2 14.41 -17.96 8.47
CA SER A 2 13.86 -18.34 7.16
C SER A 2 14.53 -17.57 6.01
N LEU A 3 15.01 -18.28 4.99
CA LEU A 3 15.57 -17.68 3.75
C LEU A 3 14.55 -16.76 3.07
N ALA A 4 13.26 -17.14 3.09
CA ALA A 4 12.19 -16.34 2.48
C ALA A 4 12.09 -14.95 3.13
N ARG A 5 12.20 -14.86 4.46
CA ARG A 5 12.20 -13.58 5.18
C ARG A 5 13.38 -12.70 4.77
N LYS A 6 14.58 -13.28 4.66
CA LYS A 6 15.78 -12.52 4.24
C LYS A 6 15.65 -12.00 2.82
N PHE A 7 15.11 -12.83 1.92
CA PHE A 7 14.91 -12.45 0.52
C PHE A 7 13.88 -11.33 0.37
N LEU A 8 12.71 -11.45 1.02
CA LEU A 8 11.68 -10.42 1.01
C LEU A 8 12.18 -9.09 1.60
N LEU A 9 12.94 -9.15 2.70
CA LEU A 9 13.55 -7.97 3.30
C LEU A 9 14.57 -7.31 2.36
N ALA A 10 15.46 -8.10 1.76
CA ALA A 10 16.47 -7.58 0.83
C ALA A 10 15.82 -6.89 -0.38
N LEU A 11 14.73 -7.45 -0.92
CA LEU A 11 13.95 -6.83 -1.98
C LEU A 11 13.26 -5.54 -1.52
N SER A 12 12.66 -5.53 -0.33
CA SER A 12 11.97 -4.36 0.22
C SER A 12 12.90 -3.19 0.53
N THR A 13 14.15 -3.46 0.93
CA THR A 13 15.17 -2.43 1.23
C THR A 13 15.94 -1.97 -0.01
N ASN A 14 15.72 -2.60 -1.18
CA ASN A 14 16.47 -2.27 -2.38
C ASN A 14 16.02 -0.91 -2.96
N ARG A 15 16.90 0.08 -2.90
CA ARG A 15 16.64 1.46 -3.34
C ARG A 15 16.34 1.56 -4.84
N TRP A 16 16.96 0.74 -5.69
CA TRP A 16 16.66 0.70 -7.12
C TRP A 16 15.23 0.20 -7.39
N LEU A 17 14.81 -0.83 -6.65
CA LEU A 17 13.45 -1.37 -6.73
C LEU A 17 12.44 -0.35 -6.20
N ARG A 18 12.76 0.32 -5.09
CA ARG A 18 11.93 1.40 -4.53
C ARG A 18 11.75 2.55 -5.52
N GLU A 19 12.78 2.96 -6.24
CA GLU A 19 12.72 4.13 -7.13
C GLU A 19 12.13 3.82 -8.51
N ARG A 20 12.33 2.61 -9.04
CA ARG A 20 11.82 2.21 -10.36
C ARG A 20 10.52 1.43 -10.30
N ALA A 21 10.38 0.47 -9.39
CA ALA A 21 9.21 -0.41 -9.37
C ALA A 21 7.95 0.31 -8.85
N THR A 22 8.07 1.19 -7.85
CA THR A 22 6.93 1.96 -7.32
C THR A 22 6.30 2.91 -8.35
N LYS A 23 7.08 3.34 -9.35
CA LYS A 23 6.60 4.19 -10.45
C LYS A 23 5.84 3.41 -11.53
N THR A 24 5.94 2.08 -11.53
CA THR A 24 5.23 1.24 -12.50
C THR A 24 3.75 1.16 -12.14
N ALA A 25 2.88 1.40 -13.13
CA ALA A 25 1.42 1.32 -12.96
C ALA A 25 0.96 0.00 -12.35
N PHE A 26 1.64 -1.11 -12.66
CA PHE A 26 1.40 -2.43 -12.06
C PHE A 26 1.55 -2.41 -10.53
N VAL A 27 2.69 -1.93 -10.02
CA VAL A 27 2.96 -1.89 -8.57
C VAL A 27 1.99 -0.94 -7.88
N ARG A 28 1.72 0.23 -8.47
CA ARG A 28 0.73 1.17 -7.95
C ARG A 28 -0.66 0.54 -7.86
N ARG A 29 -1.07 -0.23 -8.88
CA ARG A 29 -2.34 -0.98 -8.91
C ARG A 29 -2.39 -2.05 -7.81
N SER A 30 -1.32 -2.82 -7.66
CA SER A 30 -1.23 -3.85 -6.61
C SER A 30 -1.30 -3.26 -5.21
N VAL A 31 -0.67 -2.11 -4.97
CA VAL A 31 -0.70 -1.42 -3.67
C VAL A 31 -2.06 -0.79 -3.40
N SER A 32 -2.77 -0.30 -4.42
CA SER A 32 -4.08 0.38 -4.25
C SER A 32 -5.17 -0.47 -3.59
N THR A 33 -5.04 -1.80 -3.64
CA THR A 33 -5.94 -2.71 -2.92
C THR A 33 -5.73 -2.67 -1.41
N PHE A 34 -4.51 -2.38 -0.96
CA PHE A 34 -4.12 -2.40 0.46
C PHE A 34 -3.98 -1.00 1.06
N MET A 35 -3.57 -0.01 0.27
CA MET A 35 -3.51 1.38 0.67
C MET A 35 -4.37 2.23 -0.28
N PRO A 36 -5.38 2.95 0.24
CA PRO A 36 -6.31 3.71 -0.60
C PRO A 36 -5.61 4.84 -1.36
N GLY A 37 -4.55 5.40 -0.78
CA GLY A 37 -3.68 6.39 -1.40
C GLY A 37 -2.73 7.00 -0.38
N GLU A 38 -2.07 8.08 -0.75
CA GLU A 38 -1.12 8.80 0.12
C GLU A 38 -1.78 10.00 0.81
N ARG A 39 -2.96 10.41 0.34
CA ARG A 39 -3.67 11.57 0.86
C ARG A 39 -4.87 11.15 1.69
N LEU A 40 -5.32 12.06 2.56
CA LEU A 40 -6.52 11.83 3.37
C LEU A 40 -7.77 11.68 2.50
N GLU A 41 -7.86 12.41 1.40
CA GLU A 41 -9.01 12.35 0.49
C GLU A 41 -9.14 10.97 -0.16
N ASP A 42 -8.02 10.32 -0.49
CA ASP A 42 -7.99 8.96 -1.03
C ASP A 42 -8.57 7.97 0.00
N ALA A 43 -8.17 8.12 1.26
CA ALA A 43 -8.64 7.29 2.37
C ALA A 43 -10.14 7.50 2.63
N MET A 44 -10.62 8.73 2.57
CA MET A 44 -12.05 9.07 2.71
C MET A 44 -12.89 8.50 1.56
N ALA A 45 -12.40 8.59 0.32
CA ALA A 45 -13.08 8.02 -0.84
C ALA A 45 -13.21 6.48 -0.73
N ALA A 46 -12.15 5.81 -0.29
CA ALA A 46 -12.18 4.37 -0.03
C ALA A 46 -13.14 3.99 1.11
N ALA A 47 -13.18 4.79 2.18
CA ALA A 47 -14.13 4.60 3.28
C ALA A 47 -15.57 4.75 2.80
N ALA A 48 -15.87 5.75 1.97
CA ALA A 48 -17.21 5.93 1.39
C ALA A 48 -17.62 4.73 0.52
N ALA A 49 -16.70 4.18 -0.29
CA ALA A 49 -16.95 2.99 -1.09
C ALA A 49 -17.19 1.73 -0.23
N GLN A 50 -16.51 1.62 0.91
CA GLN A 50 -16.75 0.54 1.89
C GLN A 50 -18.08 0.71 2.62
N GLN A 51 -18.42 1.95 2.99
CA GLN A 51 -19.69 2.28 3.64
C GLN A 51 -20.90 1.95 2.75
N ALA A 52 -20.82 2.20 1.44
CA ALA A 52 -21.86 1.81 0.48
C ALA A 52 -22.12 0.29 0.46
N ARG A 53 -21.17 -0.51 0.98
CA ARG A 53 -21.26 -1.97 1.11
C ARG A 53 -21.59 -2.42 2.54
N GLY A 54 -21.87 -1.49 3.46
CA GLY A 54 -22.14 -1.77 4.87
C GLY A 54 -20.91 -2.17 5.68
N ILE A 55 -19.69 -1.85 5.20
CA ILE A 55 -18.44 -2.19 5.87
C ILE A 55 -17.94 -0.96 6.66
N GLY A 56 -17.71 -1.13 7.96
CA GLY A 56 -17.08 -0.10 8.80
C GLY A 56 -15.59 0.03 8.51
N THR A 57 -15.08 1.27 8.49
CA THR A 57 -13.69 1.58 8.15
C THR A 57 -12.94 2.19 9.33
N ILE A 58 -11.68 1.80 9.51
CA ILE A 58 -10.74 2.43 10.46
C ILE A 58 -9.62 3.06 9.64
N LEU A 59 -9.33 4.35 9.89
CA LEU A 59 -8.25 5.07 9.23
C LEU A 59 -6.97 4.98 10.05
N THR A 60 -5.87 4.56 9.41
CA THR A 60 -4.53 4.55 10.02
C THR A 60 -3.63 5.46 9.21
N LYS A 61 -3.05 6.47 9.85
CA LYS A 61 -2.02 7.31 9.24
C LYS A 61 -0.69 6.55 9.26
N LEU A 62 -0.16 6.22 8.09
CA LEU A 62 1.16 5.62 7.93
C LEU A 62 2.21 6.71 7.71
N GLY A 63 3.31 6.66 8.46
CA GLY A 63 4.41 7.61 8.38
C GLY A 63 5.46 7.33 9.44
N GLU A 64 6.66 7.85 9.22
CA GLU A 64 7.77 7.88 10.18
C GLU A 64 7.78 9.24 10.90
#